data_AF-A0A090ZIT8-F1
#
_entry.id   AF-A0A090ZIT8-F1
#
_cell.length_a   1.000
_cell.length_b   1.000
_cell.length_c   1.000
_cell.angle_alpha   90.00
_cell.angle_beta   90.00
_cell.angle_gamma   90.00
#
_symmetry.space_group_name_H-M   'P 1'
#
loop_
_entity.id
_entity.type
_entity.pdbx_description
1 polymer ?
#
loop_
_entity_poly.entity_id
_entity_poly.type
_entity_poly.pdbx_seq_one_letter_code
_entity_poly.pdbx_strand_id
1 'polypeptide(L)'
;MQDEIEKIFKGMVGDSVYEYAGQKGGSTAFVLTNSFYSTDKKGNKVEIVFMSNDLDQITDRKLVNNLDYFIRDVATSAKFRGEL
;
A
#
# COMPACT_ATOMS: atom_id res chain seq x y z
N MET A 1 8.49 10.43 0.08
CA MET A 1 7.88 9.10 -0.13
C MET A 1 6.56 8.94 0.61
N GLN A 2 6.40 9.49 1.82
CA GLN A 2 5.05 9.69 2.39
C GLN A 2 4.16 10.50 1.46
N ASP A 3 4.72 11.57 0.88
CA ASP A 3 4.02 12.39 -0.12
C ASP A 3 3.62 11.61 -1.36
N GLU A 4 4.32 10.52 -1.71
CA GLU A 4 3.97 9.66 -2.85
C GLU A 4 2.75 8.79 -2.53
N ILE A 5 2.71 8.21 -1.33
CA ILE A 5 1.53 7.48 -0.84
C ILE A 5 0.32 8.42 -0.85
N GLU A 6 0.46 9.60 -0.24
CA GLU A 6 -0.63 10.57 -0.17
C GLU A 6 -1.08 11.04 -1.56
N LYS A 7 -0.14 11.19 -2.49
CA LYS A 7 -0.40 11.45 -3.91
C LYS A 7 -1.22 10.33 -4.55
N ILE A 8 -0.88 9.06 -4.32
CA ILE A 8 -1.67 7.92 -4.80
C ILE A 8 -3.09 7.97 -4.22
N PHE A 9 -3.23 8.20 -2.92
CA PHE A 9 -4.54 8.32 -2.26
C PHE A 9 -5.37 9.50 -2.76
N LYS A 10 -4.73 10.57 -3.23
CA LYS A 10 -5.39 11.74 -3.84
C LYS A 10 -5.49 11.66 -5.36
N GLY A 11 -5.03 10.56 -6.00
CA GLY A 11 -5.05 10.36 -7.45
C GLY A 11 -4.06 11.24 -8.24
N MET A 12 -3.03 11.80 -7.59
CA MET A 12 -2.08 12.74 -8.18
C MET A 12 -0.74 12.05 -8.49
N VAL A 13 -0.58 11.46 -9.68
CA VAL A 13 0.67 10.74 -10.04
C VAL A 13 1.72 11.57 -10.81
N GLY A 14 1.40 12.78 -11.28
CA GLY A 14 2.27 13.56 -12.18
C GLY A 14 3.69 13.77 -11.66
N ASP A 15 3.82 14.19 -10.39
CA ASP A 15 5.11 14.40 -9.71
C ASP A 15 5.53 13.19 -8.86
N SER A 16 5.17 11.96 -9.27
CA SER A 16 5.52 10.72 -8.57
C SER A 16 6.50 9.86 -9.39
N VAL A 17 7.05 8.81 -8.77
CA VAL A 17 7.82 7.77 -9.51
C VAL A 17 6.93 6.88 -10.37
N TYR A 18 5.61 6.91 -10.13
CA TYR A 18 4.62 6.11 -10.83
C TYR A 18 4.08 6.84 -12.08
N GLU A 19 3.91 6.09 -13.15
CA GLU A 19 3.11 6.49 -14.31
C GLU A 19 1.62 6.25 -14.03
N TYR A 20 1.32 5.08 -13.45
CA TYR A 20 0.00 4.71 -12.97
C TYR A 20 0.11 4.16 -11.57
N ALA A 21 -0.79 4.56 -10.68
CA ALA A 21 -0.92 3.93 -9.37
C ALA A 21 -2.34 4.08 -8.86
N GLY A 22 -2.80 3.09 -8.13
CA GLY A 22 -4.12 3.12 -7.52
C GLY A 22 -4.21 2.14 -6.37
N GLN A 23 -5.14 2.43 -5.47
CA GLN A 23 -5.37 1.60 -4.30
C GLN A 23 -6.86 1.56 -3.97
N LYS A 24 -7.34 0.40 -3.51
CA LYS A 24 -8.67 0.25 -2.92
C LYS A 24 -8.53 -0.39 -1.55
N GLY A 25 -8.82 0.39 -0.52
CA GLY A 25 -9.01 -0.11 0.84
C GLY A 25 -10.46 -0.56 1.08
N GLY A 26 -10.63 -1.43 2.06
CA GLY A 26 -11.93 -1.78 2.64
C GLY A 26 -11.75 -2.13 4.11
N SER A 27 -12.58 -1.59 4.98
CA SER A 27 -12.55 -1.92 6.40
C SER A 27 -13.96 -2.08 6.98
N THR A 28 -14.09 -3.05 7.87
CA THR A 28 -15.19 -3.18 8.84
C THR A 28 -14.56 -3.28 10.24
N ALA A 29 -15.34 -3.58 11.28
CA ALA A 29 -14.82 -3.70 12.64
C ALA A 29 -13.83 -4.86 12.86
N PHE A 30 -13.73 -5.82 11.92
CA PHE A 30 -12.90 -7.03 12.07
C PHE A 30 -12.29 -7.50 10.74
N VAL A 31 -12.49 -6.76 9.64
CA VAL A 31 -11.93 -7.03 8.31
C VAL A 31 -11.13 -5.81 7.89
N LEU A 32 -9.90 -6.03 7.43
CA LEU A 32 -9.09 -5.03 6.76
C LEU A 32 -8.58 -5.60 5.44
N THR A 33 -8.88 -4.91 4.35
CA THR A 33 -8.44 -5.24 3.00
C THR A 33 -7.79 -4.04 2.34
N ASN A 34 -6.80 -4.33 1.50
CA ASN A 34 -6.13 -3.33 0.70
C ASN A 34 -5.60 -3.96 -0.58
N SER A 35 -5.97 -3.43 -1.73
CA SER A 35 -5.36 -3.78 -3.01
C SER A 35 -4.64 -2.56 -3.58
N PHE A 36 -3.37 -2.70 -3.88
CA PHE A 36 -2.52 -1.68 -4.50
C PHE A 36 -2.01 -2.20 -5.85
N TYR A 37 -1.99 -1.33 -6.85
CA TYR A 37 -1.32 -1.58 -8.12
C TYR A 37 -0.54 -0.35 -8.55
N SER A 38 0.57 -0.57 -9.24
CA SER A 38 1.31 0.50 -9.88
C SER A 38 2.08 0.05 -11.11
N THR A 39 2.38 1.03 -11.96
CA THR A 39 3.35 0.96 -13.04
C THR A 39 4.27 2.16 -12.89
N ASP A 40 5.59 1.93 -12.80
CA ASP A 40 6.56 3.02 -12.75
C ASP A 40 6.84 3.62 -14.14
N LYS A 41 7.53 4.75 -14.18
CA LYS A 41 7.91 5.43 -15.44
C LYS A 41 8.88 4.63 -16.32
N LYS A 42 9.43 3.52 -15.83
CA LYS A 42 10.27 2.57 -16.58
C LYS A 42 9.47 1.35 -17.07
N GLY A 43 8.17 1.29 -16.77
CA GLY A 43 7.27 0.20 -17.13
C GLY A 43 7.27 -0.99 -16.17
N ASN A 44 7.97 -0.91 -15.03
CA ASN A 44 7.92 -1.96 -14.01
C ASN A 44 6.57 -1.95 -13.32
N LYS A 45 6.03 -3.13 -13.01
CA LYS A 45 4.70 -3.30 -12.41
C LYS A 45 4.78 -3.95 -11.04
N VAL A 46 3.96 -3.48 -10.12
CA VAL A 46 3.80 -4.04 -8.79
C VAL A 46 2.32 -4.15 -8.48
N GLU A 47 1.91 -5.31 -7.96
CA GLU A 47 0.54 -5.59 -7.51
C GLU A 47 0.62 -6.22 -6.12
N ILE A 48 -0.13 -5.66 -5.17
CA ILE A 48 -0.15 -6.10 -3.77
C ILE A 48 -1.60 -6.25 -3.35
N VAL A 49 -1.92 -7.38 -2.72
CA VAL A 49 -3.23 -7.64 -2.13
C VAL A 49 -3.03 -8.07 -0.69
N PHE A 50 -3.58 -7.29 0.23
CA PHE A 50 -3.68 -7.58 1.65
C PHE A 50 -5.13 -7.90 2.00
N MET A 51 -5.35 -9.04 2.63
CA MET A 51 -6.67 -9.52 3.07
C MET A 51 -6.52 -10.07 4.47
N SER A 52 -7.33 -9.56 5.39
CA SER A 52 -7.39 -10.04 6.77
C SER A 52 -8.83 -10.06 7.26
N ASN A 53 -9.11 -10.96 8.20
CA ASN A 53 -10.39 -11.12 8.87
C ASN A 53 -10.17 -11.46 10.34
N ASP A 54 -11.26 -11.44 11.11
CA ASP A 54 -11.27 -11.78 12.54
C ASP A 54 -10.26 -10.99 13.39
N LEU A 55 -10.10 -9.70 13.07
CA LEU A 55 -9.18 -8.83 13.80
C LEU A 55 -9.78 -8.39 15.14
N ASP A 56 -9.01 -8.53 16.22
CA ASP A 56 -9.29 -7.83 17.46
C ASP A 56 -8.97 -6.33 17.32
N GLN A 57 -9.57 -5.50 18.18
CA GLN A 57 -9.43 -4.03 18.09
C GLN A 57 -7.98 -3.54 18.16
N ILE A 58 -7.09 -4.21 18.91
CA ILE A 58 -5.70 -3.78 19.05
C ILE A 58 -4.94 -4.11 17.78
N THR A 59 -5.15 -5.30 17.22
CA THR A 59 -4.53 -5.73 15.96
C THR A 59 -5.02 -4.90 14.79
N ASP A 60 -6.34 -4.66 14.68
CA ASP A 60 -6.93 -3.81 13.65
C ASP A 60 -6.28 -2.42 13.63
N ARG A 61 -6.20 -1.78 14.81
CA ARG A 61 -5.62 -0.45 14.93
C ARG A 61 -4.13 -0.41 14.58
N LYS A 62 -3.38 -1.47 14.91
CA LYS A 62 -1.97 -1.60 14.51
C LYS A 62 -1.84 -1.74 13.01
N LEU A 63 -2.66 -2.58 12.37
CA LEU A 63 -2.61 -2.80 10.93
C LEU A 63 -3.00 -1.54 10.16
N VAL A 64 -4.13 -0.90 10.50
CA VAL A 64 -4.58 0.35 9.86
C VAL A 64 -3.50 1.43 9.89
N ASN A 65 -2.76 1.55 11.00
CA ASN A 65 -1.71 2.56 11.14
C ASN A 65 -0.41 2.25 10.37
N ASN A 66 -0.18 1.01 9.97
CA ASN A 66 1.11 0.57 9.42
C ASN A 66 1.03 -0.01 8.01
N LEU A 67 -0.16 -0.39 7.54
CA LEU A 67 -0.32 -1.14 6.29
C LEU A 67 0.20 -0.37 5.07
N ASP A 68 -0.04 0.94 4.97
CA ASP A 68 0.45 1.73 3.84
C ASP A 68 1.98 1.86 3.83
N TYR A 69 2.62 1.93 5.00
CA TYR A 69 4.09 1.92 5.10
C TYR A 69 4.66 0.57 4.68
N PHE A 70 4.03 -0.52 5.12
CA PHE A 70 4.38 -1.85 4.70
C PHE A 70 4.26 -2.00 3.17
N ILE A 71 3.14 -1.60 2.57
CA ILE A 71 2.93 -1.64 1.11
C ILE A 71 4.00 -0.82 0.37
N ARG A 72 4.31 0.39 0.84
CA ARG A 72 5.38 1.23 0.27
C ARG A 72 6.72 0.53 0.31
N ASP A 73 7.11 -0.03 1.46
CA ASP A 73 8.42 -0.62 1.64
C ASP A 73 8.54 -1.93 0.85
N VAL A 74 7.47 -2.74 0.80
CA VAL A 74 7.35 -3.90 -0.10
C VAL A 74 7.46 -3.48 -1.56
N ALA A 75 6.85 -2.38 -2.00
CA ALA A 75 6.90 -1.95 -3.40
C ALA A 75 8.27 -1.39 -3.79
N THR A 76 8.91 -0.61 -2.90
CA THR A 76 10.05 0.24 -3.27
C THR A 76 11.41 -0.22 -2.75
N SER A 77 11.47 -1.06 -1.72
CA SER A 77 12.73 -1.44 -1.07
C SER A 77 13.07 -2.91 -1.30
N ALA A 78 14.06 -3.16 -2.17
CA ALA A 78 14.60 -4.51 -2.37
C ALA A 78 15.22 -5.08 -1.08
N LYS A 79 15.83 -4.22 -0.25
CA LYS A 79 16.39 -4.61 1.05
C LYS A 79 15.28 -5.10 1.99
N PHE A 80 14.20 -4.33 2.12
CA PHE A 80 13.06 -4.70 2.98
C PHE A 80 12.48 -6.04 2.57
N ARG A 81 12.28 -6.26 1.27
CA ARG A 81 11.81 -7.55 0.74
C ARG A 81 12.75 -8.72 1.04
N GLY A 82 14.05 -8.49 1.22
CA GLY A 82 15.01 -9.52 1.60
C GLY A 82 15.02 -9.86 3.10
N GLU A 83 14.34 -9.06 3.93
CA GLU A 83 14.22 -9.23 5.38
C GLU A 83 12.84 -9.78 5.81
N LEU A 84 11.89 -9.90 4.87
CA LEU A 84 10.59 -10.54 5.07
C LEU A 84 10.70 -12.07 5.15
#